data_AF-D8LPJ0-F1
#
_entry.id   AF-D8LPJ0-F1
#
_cell.length_a   1.000
_cell.length_b   1.000
_cell.length_c   1.000
_cell.angle_alpha   90.00
_cell.angle_beta   90.00
_cell.angle_gamma   90.00
#
_symmetry.space_group_name_H-M   'P 1'
#
loop_
_entity.id
_entity.type
_entity.pdbx_description
1 polymer ?
#
loop_
_entity_poly.entity_id
_entity_poly.type
_entity_poly.pdbx_seq_one_letter_code
_entity_poly.pdbx_strand_id
1 'polypeptide(L)'
;MLSDIISLGPTSLISQYDGGGNFFYMGCLTKDVRGRWPLATTTALNCIISSTTRLAELPIGPFRTKCLIQGLVRAVDTQQCDTLAWIVPRLPIEYALFTDKLSCAVIETGVVSAISYAIPLTRTKKNEAPPAFRVSVENAVRKGHVDAAKFLFTRFADKELRSTVVMTACLEGDDSLVHWCAGAMMSQFPPEATRALVYRGNIDALAWLKTNGKYSYTLMNQTVLYAALGGHVEAVDWVLDNNPGIRYDAGEVCLMVCRKGLLDILKHLVVRRGFWFHATDCIRFAKKGSGIASWLMSRDD
;
A
#
# COMPACT_ATOMS: atom_id res chain seq x y z
N MET A 1 -20.81 1.00 -39.06
CA MET A 1 -19.75 0.97 -38.02
C MET A 1 -18.62 1.95 -38.28
N LEU A 2 -18.04 2.04 -39.49
CA LEU A 2 -17.05 3.09 -39.80
C LEU A 2 -17.65 4.52 -39.86
N SER A 3 -18.96 4.61 -40.10
CA SER A 3 -19.75 5.86 -40.12
C SER A 3 -19.89 6.55 -38.76
N ASP A 4 -19.58 5.84 -37.66
CA ASP A 4 -19.99 6.23 -36.31
C ASP A 4 -18.80 6.73 -35.47
N ILE A 5 -17.69 7.07 -36.12
CA ILE A 5 -16.42 7.52 -35.55
C ILE A 5 -16.20 9.00 -35.89
N ILE A 6 -15.99 9.81 -34.86
CA ILE A 6 -15.90 11.28 -35.00
C ILE A 6 -14.50 11.72 -35.47
N SER A 7 -13.46 10.93 -35.19
CA SER A 7 -12.07 11.28 -35.48
C SER A 7 -11.26 10.06 -35.84
N LEU A 8 -10.79 10.01 -37.09
CA LEU A 8 -9.71 9.14 -37.55
C LEU A 8 -8.39 9.93 -37.43
N GLY A 9 -7.90 10.11 -36.21
CA GLY A 9 -6.48 10.47 -36.04
C GLY A 9 -5.61 9.35 -36.66
N PRO A 10 -4.33 9.62 -37.02
CA PRO A 10 -3.45 8.69 -37.75
C PRO A 10 -3.13 7.37 -37.01
N THR A 11 -3.74 7.12 -35.84
CA THR A 11 -3.58 5.88 -35.06
C THR A 11 -4.89 5.19 -34.69
N SER A 12 -5.97 5.45 -35.42
CA SER A 12 -7.30 4.91 -35.10
C SER A 12 -7.50 3.56 -35.76
N LEU A 13 -7.28 2.45 -35.04
CA LEU A 13 -7.64 1.11 -35.49
C LEU A 13 -9.00 0.71 -34.92
N ILE A 14 -9.87 0.23 -35.80
CA ILE A 14 -11.16 -0.37 -35.47
C ILE A 14 -11.11 -1.82 -35.95
N SER A 15 -11.37 -2.78 -35.07
CA SER A 15 -11.64 -4.16 -35.47
C SER A 15 -13.03 -4.56 -34.94
N GLN A 16 -13.89 -5.02 -35.86
CA GLN A 16 -15.26 -5.47 -35.61
C GLN A 16 -15.36 -7.01 -35.73
N TYR A 17 -15.72 -7.63 -34.61
CA TYR A 17 -16.63 -8.77 -34.34
C TYR A 17 -16.74 -10.02 -35.25
N ASP A 18 -16.73 -11.18 -34.57
CA ASP A 18 -17.14 -12.52 -35.05
C ASP A 18 -18.41 -13.09 -34.37
N GLY A 19 -18.99 -12.43 -33.36
CA GLY A 19 -20.12 -13.01 -32.62
C GLY A 19 -19.98 -12.99 -31.09
N GLY A 20 -18.76 -12.88 -30.54
CA GLY A 20 -18.47 -13.31 -29.16
C GLY A 20 -18.06 -12.27 -28.08
N GLY A 21 -18.35 -10.98 -28.22
CA GLY A 21 -18.19 -9.99 -27.13
C GLY A 21 -16.84 -9.29 -26.99
N ASN A 22 -15.92 -9.42 -27.95
CA ASN A 22 -14.56 -8.86 -27.89
C ASN A 22 -14.34 -7.64 -28.81
N PHE A 23 -13.81 -6.53 -28.28
CA PHE A 23 -13.50 -5.25 -28.93
C PHE A 23 -12.06 -4.78 -28.67
N PHE A 24 -11.38 -4.32 -29.72
CA PHE A 24 -10.14 -3.54 -29.61
C PHE A 24 -10.36 -2.18 -30.28
N TYR A 25 -10.30 -1.10 -29.49
CA TYR A 25 -10.61 0.24 -29.96
C TYR A 25 -9.64 1.28 -29.42
N MET A 26 -9.14 2.16 -30.29
CA MET A 26 -8.39 3.37 -29.96
C MET A 26 -8.98 4.57 -30.72
N GLY A 27 -9.88 5.36 -30.10
CA GLY A 27 -10.50 6.54 -30.76
C GLY A 27 -11.61 7.29 -29.99
N CYS A 28 -12.35 8.19 -30.67
CA CYS A 28 -13.58 8.82 -30.14
C CYS A 28 -14.86 8.30 -30.83
N LEU A 29 -15.78 7.74 -30.03
CA LEU A 29 -17.08 7.23 -30.49
C LEU A 29 -18.13 8.34 -30.56
N THR A 30 -19.12 8.18 -31.46
CA THR A 30 -20.36 8.96 -31.46
C THR A 30 -21.19 8.75 -30.20
N LYS A 31 -21.98 9.77 -29.85
CA LYS A 31 -22.84 9.79 -28.64
C LYS A 31 -23.81 8.60 -28.60
N ASP A 32 -24.37 8.23 -29.76
CA ASP A 32 -25.35 7.15 -29.89
C ASP A 32 -24.74 5.74 -29.73
N VAL A 33 -23.46 5.59 -30.04
CA VAL A 33 -22.73 4.33 -29.84
C VAL A 33 -22.27 4.21 -28.38
N ARG A 34 -21.81 5.31 -27.77
CA ARG A 34 -21.40 5.35 -26.35
C ARG A 34 -22.53 4.90 -25.41
N GLY A 35 -23.78 5.30 -25.68
CA GLY A 35 -24.94 4.92 -24.85
C GLY A 35 -25.38 3.46 -24.97
N ARG A 36 -24.99 2.77 -26.06
CA ARG A 36 -25.31 1.35 -26.31
C ARG A 36 -24.11 0.42 -26.04
N TRP A 37 -22.96 0.99 -25.68
CA TRP A 37 -21.74 0.23 -25.44
C TRP A 37 -21.82 -0.48 -24.07
N PRO A 38 -21.30 -1.71 -23.92
CA PRO A 38 -21.55 -2.53 -22.72
C PRO A 38 -20.99 -2.00 -21.40
N LEU A 39 -20.29 -0.85 -21.39
CA LEU A 39 -19.66 -0.27 -20.20
C LEU A 39 -19.97 1.23 -20.11
N ALA A 40 -20.49 1.65 -18.96
CA ALA A 40 -20.78 3.04 -18.62
C ALA A 40 -19.50 3.87 -18.70
N THR A 41 -19.35 4.62 -19.79
CA THR A 41 -18.12 5.36 -20.12
C THR A 41 -18.40 6.86 -20.17
N THR A 42 -18.30 7.52 -19.03
CA THR A 42 -18.15 8.97 -18.98
C THR A 42 -16.68 9.34 -18.75
N THR A 43 -16.15 10.04 -19.75
CA THR A 43 -14.90 10.83 -19.80
C THR A 43 -13.54 10.17 -20.04
N ALA A 44 -12.99 10.54 -21.21
CA ALA A 44 -11.60 10.68 -21.68
C ALA A 44 -10.69 9.44 -21.85
N LEU A 45 -10.21 9.25 -23.09
CA LEU A 45 -9.13 8.35 -23.56
C LEU A 45 -9.49 6.86 -23.70
N ASN A 46 -10.28 6.56 -24.75
CA ASN A 46 -10.77 5.22 -25.07
C ASN A 46 -9.70 4.36 -25.77
N CYS A 47 -8.81 3.75 -24.98
CA CYS A 47 -8.30 2.42 -25.34
C CYS A 47 -9.10 1.41 -24.51
N ILE A 48 -9.73 0.42 -25.14
CA ILE A 48 -10.27 -0.75 -24.44
C ILE A 48 -9.61 -1.95 -25.10
N ILE A 49 -8.75 -2.65 -24.36
CA ILE A 49 -8.26 -3.96 -24.75
C ILE A 49 -9.22 -4.95 -24.14
N SER A 50 -10.12 -5.50 -24.94
CA SER A 50 -10.90 -6.64 -24.49
C SER A 50 -10.24 -7.97 -24.90
N SER A 51 -9.21 -7.94 -25.76
CA SER A 51 -8.61 -9.15 -26.31
C SER A 51 -7.18 -8.95 -26.78
N THR A 52 -6.28 -9.78 -26.26
CA THR A 52 -4.86 -9.82 -26.61
C THR A 52 -4.60 -10.48 -27.97
N THR A 53 -5.54 -11.26 -28.51
CA THR A 53 -5.40 -11.93 -29.81
C THR A 53 -5.35 -10.92 -30.96
N ARG A 54 -6.15 -9.85 -30.91
CA ARG A 54 -6.14 -8.80 -31.94
C ARG A 54 -4.90 -7.92 -31.90
N LEU A 55 -4.32 -7.71 -30.73
CA LEU A 55 -3.01 -7.06 -30.61
C LEU A 55 -1.89 -7.88 -31.28
N ALA A 56 -2.06 -9.20 -31.40
CA ALA A 56 -1.11 -10.09 -32.06
C ALA A 56 -1.11 -9.91 -33.59
N GLU A 57 -2.26 -9.58 -34.17
CA GLU A 57 -2.51 -9.43 -35.61
C GLU A 57 -1.95 -8.12 -36.18
N LEU A 58 -1.54 -7.17 -35.32
CA LEU A 58 -1.00 -5.90 -35.76
C LEU A 58 0.31 -6.08 -36.55
N PRO A 59 0.50 -5.34 -37.67
CA PRO A 59 1.74 -5.38 -38.44
C PRO A 59 2.91 -4.93 -37.56
N ILE A 60 4.02 -5.68 -37.61
CA ILE A 60 5.23 -5.36 -36.86
C ILE A 60 5.74 -3.99 -37.32
N GLY A 61 5.92 -3.06 -36.39
CA GLY A 61 6.37 -1.70 -36.68
C GLY A 61 5.97 -0.70 -35.60
N PRO A 62 6.28 0.60 -35.82
CA PRO A 62 6.07 1.67 -34.83
C PRO A 62 4.61 1.78 -34.37
N PHE A 63 3.69 1.47 -35.29
CA PHE A 63 2.25 1.49 -35.03
C PHE A 63 1.81 0.45 -34.00
N ARG A 64 2.26 -0.81 -34.15
CA ARG A 64 2.01 -1.87 -33.17
C ARG A 64 2.57 -1.51 -31.81
N THR A 65 3.78 -0.96 -31.77
CA THR A 65 4.42 -0.53 -30.53
C THR A 65 3.62 0.54 -29.79
N LYS A 66 3.13 1.56 -30.49
CA LYS A 66 2.28 2.60 -29.90
C LYS A 66 0.97 2.03 -29.34
N CYS A 67 0.37 1.08 -30.04
CA CYS A 67 -0.83 0.37 -29.56
C CYS A 67 -0.54 -0.46 -28.31
N LEU A 68 0.61 -1.14 -28.25
CA LEU A 68 1.02 -1.88 -27.05
C LEU A 68 1.26 -0.95 -25.86
N ILE A 69 1.87 0.23 -26.05
CA ILE A 69 2.12 1.20 -24.97
C ILE A 69 0.80 1.78 -24.43
N GLN A 70 -0.08 2.25 -25.31
CA GLN A 70 -1.39 2.79 -24.88
C GLN A 70 -2.25 1.71 -24.23
N GLY A 71 -2.15 0.48 -24.75
CA GLY A 71 -2.73 -0.70 -24.17
C GLY A 71 -2.22 -1.01 -22.77
N LEU A 72 -0.91 -0.94 -22.57
CA LEU A 72 -0.26 -1.12 -21.29
C LEU A 72 -0.76 -0.10 -20.27
N VAL A 73 -0.75 1.20 -20.61
CA VAL A 73 -1.24 2.28 -19.73
C VAL A 73 -2.67 1.99 -19.29
N ARG A 74 -3.55 1.63 -20.24
CA ARG A 74 -4.93 1.31 -19.90
C ARG A 74 -5.05 0.06 -19.05
N ALA A 75 -4.32 -1.00 -19.37
CA ALA A 75 -4.35 -2.24 -18.63
C ALA A 75 -3.86 -2.03 -17.18
N VAL A 76 -2.94 -1.09 -16.96
CA VAL A 76 -2.56 -0.62 -15.62
C VAL A 76 -3.71 0.14 -14.96
N ASP A 77 -4.27 1.15 -15.64
CA ASP A 77 -5.38 1.97 -15.10
C ASP A 77 -6.62 1.14 -14.74
N THR A 78 -6.86 0.06 -15.49
CA THR A 78 -8.03 -0.83 -15.35
C THR A 78 -7.71 -2.14 -14.64
N GLN A 79 -6.48 -2.33 -14.15
CA GLN A 79 -6.03 -3.54 -13.46
C GLN A 79 -6.27 -4.85 -14.26
N GLN A 80 -6.12 -4.82 -15.58
CA GLN A 80 -6.27 -5.99 -16.44
C GLN A 80 -5.00 -6.83 -16.47
N CYS A 81 -4.86 -7.72 -15.50
CA CYS A 81 -3.63 -8.49 -15.25
C CYS A 81 -3.19 -9.36 -16.44
N ASP A 82 -4.13 -10.04 -17.11
CA ASP A 82 -3.83 -10.91 -18.25
C ASP A 82 -3.32 -10.11 -19.46
N THR A 83 -3.92 -8.93 -19.68
CA THR A 83 -3.51 -7.99 -20.72
C THR A 83 -2.09 -7.48 -20.45
N LEU A 84 -1.77 -7.15 -19.19
CA LEU A 84 -0.42 -6.74 -18.79
C LEU A 84 0.60 -7.85 -19.05
N ALA A 85 0.33 -9.06 -18.55
CA ALA A 85 1.21 -10.22 -18.73
C ALA A 85 1.45 -10.56 -20.20
N TRP A 86 0.50 -10.25 -21.08
CA TRP A 86 0.65 -10.47 -22.52
C TRP A 86 1.41 -9.35 -23.24
N ILE A 87 1.11 -8.07 -22.96
CA ILE A 87 1.69 -6.92 -23.66
C ILE A 87 3.16 -6.74 -23.30
N VAL A 88 3.44 -6.78 -22.00
CA VAL A 88 4.76 -6.50 -21.43
C VAL A 88 5.89 -7.28 -22.14
N PRO A 89 5.83 -8.61 -22.31
CA PRO A 89 6.87 -9.38 -22.99
C PRO A 89 7.01 -9.11 -24.50
N ARG A 90 6.07 -8.39 -25.11
CA ARG A 90 6.00 -8.12 -26.56
C ARG A 90 6.34 -6.68 -26.92
N LEU A 91 6.67 -5.84 -25.93
CA LEU A 91 7.16 -4.49 -26.18
C LEU A 91 8.62 -4.55 -26.66
N PRO A 92 9.00 -3.79 -27.70
CA PRO A 92 10.41 -3.69 -28.10
C PRO A 92 11.26 -3.16 -26.95
N ILE A 93 12.50 -3.64 -26.84
CA ILE A 93 13.44 -3.28 -25.76
C ILE A 93 13.62 -1.76 -25.65
N GLU A 94 13.63 -1.04 -26.77
CA GLU A 94 13.71 0.43 -26.86
C GLU A 94 12.50 1.20 -26.29
N TYR A 95 11.36 0.53 -26.08
CA TYR A 95 10.19 1.04 -25.36
C TYR A 95 9.94 0.30 -24.05
N ALA A 96 10.81 -0.65 -23.72
CA ALA A 96 10.70 -1.48 -22.55
C ALA A 96 11.11 -0.65 -21.32
N LEU A 97 10.13 0.03 -20.74
CA LEU A 97 10.09 0.47 -19.35
C LEU A 97 11.34 1.26 -18.86
N PHE A 98 11.88 2.16 -19.69
CA PHE A 98 12.98 3.03 -19.26
C PHE A 98 12.60 4.14 -18.28
N THR A 99 11.30 4.27 -17.97
CA THR A 99 10.83 5.28 -17.01
C THR A 99 10.38 4.60 -15.74
N ASP A 100 10.92 5.08 -14.61
CA ASP A 100 10.52 4.61 -13.29
C ASP A 100 9.00 4.71 -13.10
N LYS A 101 8.35 5.72 -13.70
CA LYS A 101 6.88 5.91 -13.63
C LYS A 101 6.09 4.71 -14.12
N LEU A 102 6.45 4.12 -15.25
CA LEU A 102 5.71 3.00 -15.81
C LEU A 102 5.97 1.72 -15.01
N SER A 103 7.20 1.48 -14.57
CA SER A 103 7.54 0.37 -13.68
C SER A 103 6.85 0.47 -12.33
N CYS A 104 6.76 1.68 -11.78
CA CYS A 104 5.97 2.00 -10.58
C CYS A 104 4.49 1.63 -10.78
N ALA A 105 3.91 2.06 -11.91
CA ALA A 105 2.52 1.77 -12.22
C ALA A 105 2.27 0.26 -12.39
N VAL A 106 3.20 -0.49 -13.01
CA VAL A 106 3.13 -1.96 -13.10
C VAL A 106 3.24 -2.62 -11.72
N ILE A 107 4.12 -2.14 -10.83
CA ILE A 107 4.23 -2.64 -9.45
C ILE A 107 2.90 -2.52 -8.72
N GLU A 108 2.23 -1.38 -8.86
CA GLU A 108 0.96 -1.10 -8.20
C GLU A 108 -0.21 -1.98 -8.66
N THR A 109 -0.07 -2.71 -9.77
CA THR A 109 -1.08 -3.66 -10.26
C THR A 109 -1.03 -5.01 -9.54
N GLY A 110 0.06 -5.32 -8.85
CA GLY A 110 0.22 -6.59 -8.15
C GLY A 110 0.60 -7.79 -9.04
N VAL A 111 0.69 -7.61 -10.36
CA VAL A 111 0.91 -8.72 -11.30
C VAL A 111 2.38 -9.13 -11.32
N VAL A 112 2.73 -10.17 -10.56
CA VAL A 112 4.11 -10.64 -10.43
C VAL A 112 4.77 -10.94 -11.77
N SER A 113 4.06 -11.55 -12.73
CA SER A 113 4.62 -11.83 -14.06
C SER A 113 5.03 -10.55 -14.80
N ALA A 114 4.17 -9.53 -14.80
CA ALA A 114 4.46 -8.24 -15.43
C ALA A 114 5.60 -7.51 -14.70
N ILE A 115 5.60 -7.52 -13.37
CA ILE A 115 6.66 -6.94 -12.54
C ILE A 115 8.01 -7.64 -12.81
N SER A 116 8.02 -8.97 -12.87
CA SER A 116 9.23 -9.76 -13.08
C SER A 116 9.88 -9.52 -14.43
N TYR A 117 9.08 -9.21 -15.46
CA TYR A 117 9.59 -8.77 -16.75
C TYR A 117 10.03 -7.31 -16.72
N ALA A 118 9.28 -6.45 -16.03
CA ALA A 118 9.53 -5.00 -16.03
C ALA A 118 10.82 -4.60 -15.30
N ILE A 119 11.11 -5.22 -14.16
CA ILE A 119 12.24 -4.83 -13.31
C ILE A 119 13.61 -4.95 -14.02
N PRO A 120 13.95 -6.06 -14.70
CA PRO A 120 15.22 -6.19 -15.41
C PRO A 120 15.49 -5.11 -16.47
N LEU A 121 14.43 -4.48 -16.99
CA LEU A 121 14.52 -3.44 -18.02
C LEU A 121 14.82 -2.05 -17.44
N THR A 122 14.63 -1.87 -16.14
CA THR A 122 14.96 -0.61 -15.48
C THR A 122 16.47 -0.46 -15.32
N ARG A 123 16.97 0.79 -15.35
CA ARG A 123 18.39 1.13 -15.11
C ARG A 123 18.76 1.02 -13.63
N THR A 124 18.48 -0.12 -13.02
CA THR A 124 18.80 -0.40 -11.62
C THR A 124 20.12 -1.15 -11.51
N LYS A 125 20.93 -0.83 -10.49
CA LYS A 125 22.01 -1.73 -10.10
C LYS A 125 21.40 -3.06 -9.64
N LYS A 126 22.16 -4.15 -9.76
CA LYS A 126 21.70 -5.54 -9.58
C LYS A 126 20.89 -5.79 -8.29
N ASN A 127 21.08 -4.97 -7.24
CA ASN A 127 20.47 -5.13 -5.91
C ASN A 127 19.84 -3.85 -5.30
N GLU A 128 19.92 -2.69 -5.95
CA GLU A 128 19.37 -1.41 -5.44
C GLU A 128 18.08 -1.08 -6.20
N ALA A 129 17.00 -0.82 -5.46
CA ALA A 129 15.75 -0.39 -6.07
C ALA A 129 15.79 1.12 -6.35
N PRO A 130 15.14 1.62 -7.42
CA PRO A 130 14.93 3.04 -7.59
C PRO A 130 14.13 3.58 -6.41
N PRO A 131 14.43 4.79 -5.90
CA PRO A 131 13.67 5.39 -4.81
C PRO A 131 12.15 5.45 -5.09
N ALA A 132 11.76 5.60 -6.35
CA ALA A 132 10.35 5.61 -6.79
C ALA A 132 9.60 4.30 -6.50
N PHE A 133 10.30 3.16 -6.41
CA PHE A 133 9.66 1.87 -6.11
C PHE A 133 9.13 1.82 -4.68
N ARG A 134 9.65 2.65 -3.76
CA ARG A 134 9.17 2.72 -2.38
C ARG A 134 7.69 3.11 -2.32
N VAL A 135 7.31 4.16 -3.03
CA VAL A 135 5.91 4.62 -3.10
C VAL A 135 5.02 3.57 -3.76
N SER A 136 5.54 2.91 -4.80
CA SER A 136 4.78 1.93 -5.57
C SER A 136 4.52 0.65 -4.80
N VAL A 137 5.53 0.15 -4.06
CA VAL A 137 5.36 -1.03 -3.22
C VAL A 137 4.45 -0.74 -2.03
N GLU A 138 4.52 0.46 -1.47
CA GLU A 138 3.61 0.93 -0.43
C GLU A 138 2.15 0.88 -0.94
N ASN A 139 1.88 1.44 -2.12
CA ASN A 139 0.57 1.36 -2.76
C ASN A 139 0.14 -0.07 -3.10
N ALA A 140 1.06 -0.92 -3.54
CA ALA A 140 0.78 -2.33 -3.80
C ALA A 140 0.35 -3.06 -2.52
N VAL A 141 1.04 -2.85 -1.39
CA VAL A 141 0.65 -3.44 -0.09
C VAL A 141 -0.73 -2.95 0.34
N ARG A 142 -1.01 -1.64 0.25
CA ARG A 142 -2.34 -1.09 0.58
C ARG A 142 -3.48 -1.66 -0.25
N LYS A 143 -3.21 -2.00 -1.51
CA LYS A 143 -4.16 -2.65 -2.41
C LYS A 143 -4.31 -4.16 -2.14
N GLY A 144 -3.56 -4.71 -1.18
CA GLY A 144 -3.55 -6.14 -0.86
C GLY A 144 -2.73 -7.00 -1.84
N HIS A 145 -1.86 -6.39 -2.64
CA HIS A 145 -1.02 -7.11 -3.61
C HIS A 145 0.24 -7.68 -2.95
N VAL A 146 0.02 -8.62 -2.03
CA VAL A 146 1.06 -9.22 -1.18
C VAL A 146 2.18 -9.88 -2.00
N ASP A 147 1.86 -10.56 -3.09
CA ASP A 147 2.85 -11.29 -3.88
C ASP A 147 3.81 -10.35 -4.62
N ALA A 148 3.33 -9.19 -5.06
CA ALA A 148 4.20 -8.15 -5.63
C ALA A 148 5.16 -7.57 -4.58
N ALA A 149 4.67 -7.34 -3.36
CA ALA A 149 5.51 -6.89 -2.25
C ALA A 149 6.59 -7.92 -1.91
N LYS A 150 6.24 -9.21 -1.81
CA LYS A 150 7.18 -10.32 -1.60
C LYS A 150 8.22 -10.43 -2.71
N PHE A 151 7.79 -10.29 -3.97
CA PHE A 151 8.67 -10.31 -5.12
C PHE A 151 9.71 -9.18 -5.05
N LEU A 152 9.28 -7.95 -4.79
CA LEU A 152 10.19 -6.81 -4.65
C LEU A 152 11.12 -6.95 -3.44
N PHE A 153 10.60 -7.43 -2.32
CA PHE A 153 11.36 -7.65 -1.09
C PHE A 153 12.50 -8.67 -1.26
N THR A 154 12.23 -9.76 -1.97
CA THR A 154 13.25 -10.78 -2.28
C THR A 154 14.22 -10.32 -3.36
N ARG A 155 13.74 -9.60 -4.38
CA ARG A 155 14.55 -9.18 -5.52
C ARG A 155 15.61 -8.15 -5.17
N PHE A 156 15.31 -7.23 -4.25
CA PHE A 156 16.20 -6.15 -3.85
C PHE A 156 16.74 -6.33 -2.43
N ALA A 157 18.03 -6.06 -2.24
CA ALA A 157 18.66 -6.01 -0.92
C ALA A 157 18.57 -4.62 -0.28
N ASP A 158 17.80 -3.72 -0.89
CA ASP A 158 17.62 -2.34 -0.46
C ASP A 158 16.92 -2.26 0.90
N LYS A 159 17.60 -1.65 1.88
CA LYS A 159 17.11 -1.53 3.26
C LYS A 159 15.88 -0.64 3.35
N GLU A 160 15.81 0.44 2.58
CA GLU A 160 14.71 1.39 2.64
C GLU A 160 13.44 0.82 2.03
N LEU A 161 13.56 0.12 0.89
CA LEU A 161 12.45 -0.60 0.25
C LEU A 161 11.89 -1.66 1.20
N ARG A 162 12.76 -2.51 1.75
CA ARG A 162 12.34 -3.57 2.69
C ARG A 162 11.68 -2.99 3.94
N SER A 163 12.25 -1.92 4.50
CA SER A 163 11.64 -1.21 5.62
C SER A 163 10.26 -0.66 5.26
N THR A 164 10.11 -0.09 4.05
CA THR A 164 8.82 0.41 3.55
C THR A 164 7.77 -0.69 3.46
N VAL A 165 8.12 -1.87 2.92
CA VAL A 165 7.21 -3.04 2.87
C VAL A 165 6.75 -3.44 4.27
N VAL A 166 7.68 -3.60 5.20
CA VAL A 166 7.38 -4.05 6.56
C VAL A 166 6.54 -3.03 7.31
N MET A 167 6.93 -1.75 7.28
CA MET A 167 6.17 -0.67 7.91
C MET A 167 4.74 -0.62 7.39
N THR A 168 4.57 -0.73 6.07
CA THR A 168 3.23 -0.70 5.46
C THR A 168 2.41 -1.92 5.85
N ALA A 169 3.00 -3.12 5.86
CA ALA A 169 2.32 -4.33 6.30
C ALA A 169 1.82 -4.21 7.76
N CYS A 170 2.67 -3.68 8.66
CA CYS A 170 2.28 -3.43 10.05
C CYS A 170 1.16 -2.39 10.17
N LEU A 171 1.24 -1.32 9.38
CA LEU A 171 0.25 -0.24 9.37
C LEU A 171 -1.07 -0.63 8.72
N GLU A 172 -1.09 -1.60 7.80
CA GLU A 172 -2.32 -2.14 7.22
C GLU A 172 -2.88 -3.31 8.06
N GLY A 173 -2.07 -3.92 8.93
CA GLY A 173 -2.49 -5.05 9.76
C GLY A 173 -2.52 -6.38 9.01
N ASP A 174 -1.66 -6.53 7.99
CA ASP A 174 -1.50 -7.78 7.25
C ASP A 174 -0.54 -8.72 8.00
N ASP A 175 -1.08 -9.51 8.93
CA ASP A 175 -0.30 -10.45 9.74
C ASP A 175 0.48 -11.46 8.90
N SER A 176 -0.12 -11.92 7.81
CA SER A 176 0.51 -12.88 6.90
C SER A 176 1.78 -12.30 6.28
N LEU A 177 1.72 -11.04 5.84
CA LEU A 177 2.88 -10.35 5.30
C LEU A 177 3.89 -9.97 6.39
N VAL A 178 3.45 -9.58 7.59
CA VAL A 178 4.33 -9.30 8.73
C VAL A 178 5.15 -10.54 9.11
N HIS A 179 4.50 -11.69 9.30
CA HIS A 179 5.18 -12.96 9.62
C HIS A 179 6.14 -13.37 8.51
N TRP A 180 5.72 -13.25 7.25
CA TRP A 180 6.58 -13.57 6.11
C TRP A 180 7.82 -12.67 6.05
N CYS A 181 7.64 -11.36 6.22
CA CYS A 181 8.76 -10.40 6.22
C CYS A 181 9.73 -10.68 7.36
N ALA A 182 9.23 -10.95 8.57
CA ALA A 182 10.06 -11.28 9.73
C ALA A 182 10.86 -12.58 9.54
N GLY A 183 10.26 -13.59 8.88
CA GLY A 183 10.93 -14.83 8.52
C GLY A 183 11.97 -14.67 7.41
N ALA A 184 11.69 -13.85 6.40
CA ALA A 184 12.60 -13.56 5.29
C ALA A 184 13.81 -12.70 5.70
N MET A 185 13.72 -11.97 6.81
CA MET A 185 14.82 -11.18 7.36
C MET A 185 15.81 -12.03 8.16
N MET A 186 17.10 -11.87 7.87
CA MET A 186 18.18 -12.43 8.71
C MET A 186 18.42 -11.63 9.99
N SER A 187 17.96 -10.38 10.04
CA SER A 187 18.10 -9.47 11.19
C SER A 187 16.89 -9.49 12.12
N GLN A 188 16.99 -8.75 13.24
CA GLN A 188 15.83 -8.40 14.06
C GLN A 188 14.79 -7.60 13.23
N PHE A 189 13.54 -7.67 13.68
CA PHE A 189 12.45 -6.90 13.11
C PHE A 189 12.70 -5.39 13.31
N PRO A 190 12.39 -4.51 12.34
CA PRO A 190 12.66 -3.08 12.46
C PRO A 190 11.98 -2.47 13.69
N PRO A 191 12.68 -1.70 14.54
CA PRO A 191 12.10 -1.08 15.74
C PRO A 191 10.90 -0.17 15.44
N GLU A 192 10.97 0.57 14.34
CA GLU A 192 9.89 1.43 13.86
C GLU A 192 8.64 0.60 13.50
N ALA A 193 8.84 -0.60 12.96
CA ALA A 193 7.74 -1.50 12.59
C ALA A 193 7.11 -2.15 13.82
N THR A 194 7.90 -2.47 14.85
CA THR A 194 7.39 -2.91 16.15
C THR A 194 6.46 -1.84 16.76
N ARG A 195 6.85 -0.56 16.67
CA ARG A 195 5.99 0.54 17.14
C ARG A 195 4.69 0.66 16.35
N ALA A 196 4.72 0.43 15.04
CA ALA A 196 3.51 0.42 14.22
C ALA A 196 2.55 -0.70 14.65
N LEU A 197 3.05 -1.90 14.93
CA LEU A 197 2.24 -3.02 15.45
C LEU A 197 1.62 -2.68 16.82
N VAL A 198 2.43 -2.10 17.72
CA VAL A 198 1.95 -1.65 19.03
C VAL A 198 0.87 -0.57 18.90
N TYR A 199 1.09 0.41 18.02
CA TYR A 199 0.11 1.45 17.76
C TYR A 199 -1.21 0.90 17.18
N ARG A 200 -1.14 -0.16 16.36
CA ARG A 200 -2.31 -0.86 15.81
C ARG A 200 -2.96 -1.84 16.80
N GLY A 201 -2.37 -2.05 17.98
CA GLY A 201 -2.87 -3.04 18.94
C GLY A 201 -2.71 -4.49 18.48
N ASN A 202 -1.79 -4.77 17.55
CA ASN A 202 -1.63 -6.08 16.96
C ASN A 202 -0.80 -7.01 17.86
N ILE A 203 -1.44 -7.55 18.89
CA ILE A 203 -0.81 -8.37 19.92
C ILE A 203 -0.33 -9.70 19.36
N ASP A 204 -1.05 -10.29 18.42
CA ASP A 204 -0.72 -11.60 17.86
C ASP A 204 0.59 -11.54 17.08
N ALA A 205 0.78 -10.52 16.23
CA ALA A 205 2.05 -10.29 15.55
C ALA A 205 3.20 -10.02 16.53
N LEU A 206 2.97 -9.22 17.58
CA LEU A 206 3.97 -8.91 18.61
C LEU A 206 4.39 -10.14 19.40
N ALA A 207 3.41 -10.97 19.82
CA ALA A 207 3.65 -12.23 20.52
C ALA A 207 4.45 -13.19 19.64
N TRP A 208 4.06 -13.32 18.37
CA TRP A 208 4.78 -14.17 17.40
C TRP A 208 6.22 -13.69 17.18
N LEU A 209 6.45 -12.38 17.03
CA LEU A 209 7.80 -11.82 16.90
C LEU A 209 8.66 -12.15 18.13
N LYS A 210 8.07 -12.10 19.33
CA LYS A 210 8.77 -12.41 20.58
C LYS A 210 9.10 -13.90 20.69
N THR A 211 8.15 -14.80 20.42
CA THR A 211 8.37 -16.25 20.47
C THR A 211 9.39 -16.74 19.44
N ASN A 212 9.49 -16.06 18.30
CA ASN A 212 10.45 -16.40 17.24
C ASN A 212 11.79 -15.65 17.35
N GLY A 213 12.04 -14.92 18.46
CA GLY A 213 13.29 -14.19 18.67
C GLY A 213 13.55 -13.05 17.68
N LYS A 214 12.50 -12.57 17.00
CA LYS A 214 12.57 -11.48 16.02
C LYS A 214 12.21 -10.12 16.62
N TYR A 215 11.56 -10.09 17.78
CA TYR A 215 11.18 -8.87 18.48
C TYR A 215 12.40 -8.01 18.82
N SER A 216 12.35 -6.74 18.42
CA SER A 216 13.40 -5.78 18.74
C SER A 216 13.06 -5.00 20.01
N TYR A 217 14.03 -4.93 20.91
CA TYR A 217 13.97 -4.13 22.15
C TYR A 217 14.62 -2.75 21.98
N THR A 218 14.95 -2.35 20.76
CA THR A 218 15.53 -1.04 20.46
C THR A 218 14.43 0.03 20.39
N LEU A 219 14.74 1.26 20.81
CA LEU A 219 13.80 2.42 20.78
C LEU A 219 12.48 2.22 21.53
N MET A 220 12.52 1.46 22.64
CA MET A 220 11.35 1.12 23.43
C MET A 220 10.78 2.24 24.30
N ASN A 221 11.54 3.31 24.53
CA ASN A 221 11.15 4.39 25.43
C ASN A 221 9.82 5.08 25.06
N GLN A 222 9.46 5.07 23.77
CA GLN A 222 8.20 5.64 23.29
C GLN A 222 7.12 4.57 23.08
N THR A 223 7.41 3.28 23.24
CA THR A 223 6.45 2.22 22.88
C THR A 223 5.17 2.27 23.72
N VAL A 224 5.26 2.63 25.00
CA VAL A 224 4.07 2.86 25.87
C VAL A 224 3.21 3.99 25.35
N LEU A 225 3.83 5.10 24.92
CA LEU A 225 3.12 6.23 24.31
C LEU A 225 2.39 5.80 23.03
N TYR A 226 3.03 5.04 22.14
CA TYR A 226 2.39 4.57 20.92
C TYR A 226 1.25 3.58 21.19
N ALA A 227 1.41 2.70 22.18
CA ALA A 227 0.33 1.80 22.61
C ALA A 227 -0.89 2.60 23.10
N ALA A 228 -0.66 3.56 23.98
CA ALA A 228 -1.70 4.40 24.54
C ALA A 228 -2.37 5.28 23.47
N LEU A 229 -1.59 5.85 22.55
CA LEU A 229 -2.11 6.61 21.42
C LEU A 229 -2.85 5.73 20.41
N GLY A 230 -2.51 4.45 20.29
CA GLY A 230 -3.22 3.48 19.45
C GLY A 230 -4.70 3.35 19.84
N GLY A 231 -5.03 3.59 21.11
CA GLY A 231 -6.39 3.43 21.62
C GLY A 231 -6.71 2.00 22.06
N HIS A 232 -5.69 1.14 22.17
CA HIS A 232 -5.82 -0.28 22.52
C HIS A 232 -5.25 -0.54 23.91
N VAL A 233 -6.12 -0.80 24.89
CA VAL A 233 -5.75 -1.06 26.30
C VAL A 233 -4.84 -2.29 26.39
N GLU A 234 -5.17 -3.31 25.61
CA GLU A 234 -4.48 -4.59 25.55
C GLU A 234 -3.04 -4.42 25.08
N ALA A 235 -2.77 -3.47 24.17
CA ALA A 235 -1.40 -3.16 23.73
C ALA A 235 -0.59 -2.45 24.80
N VAL A 236 -1.21 -1.56 25.58
CA VAL A 236 -0.55 -0.92 26.73
C VAL A 236 -0.14 -2.00 27.73
N ASP A 237 -1.08 -2.87 28.08
CA ASP A 237 -0.85 -3.96 29.03
C ASP A 237 0.24 -4.91 28.53
N TRP A 238 0.14 -5.36 27.28
CA TRP A 238 1.14 -6.23 26.69
C TRP A 238 2.54 -5.60 26.73
N VAL A 239 2.69 -4.32 26.36
CA VAL A 239 3.99 -3.64 26.36
C VAL A 239 4.57 -3.54 27.77
N LEU A 240 3.77 -3.16 28.76
CA LEU A 240 4.22 -3.02 30.15
C LEU A 240 4.60 -4.38 30.77
N ASP A 241 3.77 -5.40 30.54
CA ASP A 241 3.96 -6.72 31.15
C ASP A 241 5.12 -7.50 30.49
N ASN A 242 5.34 -7.30 29.19
CA ASN A 242 6.39 -8.01 28.45
C ASN A 242 7.77 -7.37 28.51
N ASN A 243 7.89 -6.16 29.08
CA ASN A 243 9.12 -5.38 29.09
C ASN A 243 9.35 -4.75 30.47
N PRO A 244 9.60 -5.57 31.51
CA PRO A 244 9.84 -5.07 32.86
C PRO A 244 11.08 -4.17 32.87
N GLY A 245 10.91 -2.92 33.29
CA GLY A 245 11.98 -1.91 33.31
C GLY A 245 12.02 -0.97 32.09
N ILE A 246 11.01 -1.04 31.20
CA ILE A 246 10.82 -0.03 30.16
C ILE A 246 10.73 1.37 30.77
N ARG A 247 11.56 2.29 30.28
CA ARG A 247 11.56 3.69 30.73
C ARG A 247 10.59 4.50 29.86
N TYR A 248 9.63 5.17 30.48
CA TYR A 248 8.68 6.06 29.82
C TYR A 248 8.30 7.20 30.76
N ASP A 249 7.84 8.31 30.20
CA ASP A 249 7.28 9.42 30.97
C ASP A 249 5.75 9.22 31.09
N ALA A 250 5.29 8.81 32.27
CA ALA A 250 3.87 8.58 32.52
C ALA A 250 3.02 9.85 32.37
N GLY A 251 3.58 11.02 32.73
CA GLY A 251 2.91 12.31 32.62
C GLY A 251 2.74 12.72 31.16
N GLU A 252 3.79 12.56 30.34
CA GLU A 252 3.72 12.78 28.89
C GLU A 252 2.70 11.86 28.23
N VAL A 253 2.70 10.56 28.57
CA VAL A 253 1.73 9.59 28.03
C VAL A 253 0.29 10.02 28.34
N CYS A 254 -0.01 10.34 29.60
CA CYS A 254 -1.35 10.78 30.01
C CYS A 254 -1.76 12.08 29.30
N LEU A 255 -0.85 13.05 29.21
CA LEU A 255 -1.10 14.33 28.53
C LEU A 255 -1.45 14.11 27.05
N MET A 256 -0.70 13.25 26.36
CA MET A 256 -0.92 12.98 24.93
C MET A 256 -2.22 12.20 24.68
N VAL A 257 -2.57 11.27 25.55
CA VAL A 257 -3.87 10.57 25.57
C VAL A 257 -5.02 11.58 25.76
N CYS A 258 -4.86 12.56 26.65
CA CYS A 258 -5.82 13.64 26.85
C CYS A 258 -6.02 14.48 25.58
N ARG A 259 -4.92 14.87 24.93
CA ARG A 259 -4.96 15.64 23.67
C ARG A 259 -5.64 14.88 22.53
N LYS A 260 -5.51 13.55 22.49
CA LYS A 260 -6.20 12.71 21.51
C LYS A 260 -7.67 12.45 21.88
N GLY A 261 -8.03 12.63 23.15
CA GLY A 261 -9.39 12.45 23.67
C GLY A 261 -9.73 11.00 23.99
N LEU A 262 -8.73 10.18 24.35
CA LEU A 262 -8.89 8.75 24.62
C LEU A 262 -9.22 8.52 26.11
N LEU A 263 -10.48 8.75 26.50
CA LEU A 263 -10.93 8.66 27.89
C LEU A 263 -10.73 7.28 28.50
N ASP A 264 -11.02 6.21 27.76
CA ASP A 264 -10.94 4.84 28.29
C ASP A 264 -9.50 4.41 28.55
N ILE A 265 -8.58 4.81 27.67
CA ILE A 265 -7.14 4.62 27.87
C ILE A 265 -6.67 5.41 29.10
N LEU A 266 -7.09 6.68 29.23
CA LEU A 266 -6.71 7.49 30.40
C LEU A 266 -7.19 6.86 31.71
N LYS A 267 -8.45 6.40 31.76
CA LYS A 267 -9.00 5.68 32.92
C LYS A 267 -8.17 4.45 33.24
N HIS A 268 -7.82 3.66 32.22
CA HIS A 268 -7.00 2.46 32.42
C HIS A 268 -5.61 2.80 32.96
N LEU A 269 -4.91 3.75 32.33
CA LEU A 269 -3.57 4.17 32.74
C LEU A 269 -3.54 4.67 34.19
N VAL A 270 -4.50 5.52 34.57
CA VAL A 270 -4.54 6.13 35.90
C VAL A 270 -5.03 5.14 36.96
N VAL A 271 -6.15 4.45 36.71
CA VAL A 271 -6.82 3.63 37.73
C VAL A 271 -6.21 2.24 37.86
N ARG A 272 -5.87 1.60 36.74
CA ARG A 272 -5.35 0.22 36.74
C ARG A 272 -3.83 0.19 36.83
N ARG A 273 -3.14 1.03 36.07
CA ARG A 273 -1.67 1.04 36.01
C ARG A 273 -1.02 2.07 36.94
N GLY A 274 -1.80 2.93 37.60
CA GLY A 274 -1.31 3.88 38.59
C GLY A 274 -0.41 4.97 38.00
N PHE A 275 -0.62 5.35 36.73
CA PHE A 275 0.20 6.37 36.09
C PHE A 275 0.02 7.72 36.78
N TRP A 276 1.14 8.36 37.11
CA TRP A 276 1.13 9.73 37.58
C TRP A 276 0.91 10.71 36.41
N PHE A 277 0.14 11.77 36.66
CA PHE A 277 -0.19 12.79 35.67
C PHE A 277 -0.44 14.15 36.33
N HIS A 278 -0.30 15.22 35.55
CA HIS A 278 -0.68 16.57 35.97
C HIS A 278 -2.15 16.86 35.61
N ALA A 279 -3.04 16.88 36.60
CA ALA A 279 -4.48 17.10 36.38
C ALA A 279 -4.77 18.43 35.66
N THR A 280 -4.10 19.52 36.06
CA THR A 280 -4.26 20.85 35.45
C THR A 280 -3.94 20.84 33.95
N ASP A 281 -2.83 20.23 33.56
CA ASP A 281 -2.42 20.15 32.16
C ASP A 281 -3.33 19.21 31.37
N CYS A 282 -3.70 18.07 31.96
CA CYS A 282 -4.62 17.12 31.34
C CYS A 282 -5.99 17.73 31.07
N ILE A 283 -6.55 18.50 32.02
CA ILE A 283 -7.81 19.23 31.85
C ILE A 283 -7.67 20.30 30.77
N ARG A 284 -6.59 21.11 30.82
CA ARG A 284 -6.35 22.21 29.88
C ARG A 284 -6.18 21.76 28.44
N PHE A 285 -5.47 20.65 28.22
CA PHE A 285 -5.13 20.13 26.90
C PHE A 285 -6.04 18.99 26.43
N ALA A 286 -7.03 18.60 27.23
CA ALA A 286 -8.01 17.59 26.84
C ALA A 286 -8.73 17.99 25.54
N LYS A 287 -8.92 17.02 24.65
CA LYS A 287 -9.74 17.21 23.45
C LYS A 287 -11.15 17.61 23.85
N LYS A 288 -11.65 18.73 23.32
CA LYS A 288 -13.01 19.21 23.60
C LYS A 288 -14.04 18.12 23.26
N GLY A 289 -15.00 17.89 24.16
CA GLY A 289 -16.03 16.87 24.00
C GLY A 289 -15.60 15.43 24.29
N SER A 290 -14.35 15.19 24.73
CA SER A 290 -13.87 13.83 25.08
C SER A 290 -14.35 13.30 26.43
N GLY A 291 -15.01 14.13 27.25
CA GLY A 291 -15.41 13.78 28.61
C GLY A 291 -14.25 13.67 29.63
N ILE A 292 -13.00 13.89 29.19
CA ILE A 292 -11.81 13.80 30.05
C ILE A 292 -11.79 14.88 31.11
N ALA A 293 -12.02 16.14 30.73
CA ALA A 293 -12.03 17.25 31.68
C ALA A 293 -13.11 17.06 32.77
N SER A 294 -14.33 16.69 32.37
CA SER A 294 -15.42 16.40 33.32
C SER A 294 -15.10 15.24 34.24
N TRP A 295 -14.50 14.18 33.71
CA TRP A 295 -14.10 13.03 34.51
C TRP A 295 -12.97 13.37 35.50
N LEU A 296 -11.98 14.16 35.10
CA LEU A 296 -10.92 14.61 36.00
C LEU A 296 -11.45 15.54 37.09
N MET A 297 -12.28 16.52 36.75
CA MET A 297 -12.87 17.43 37.75
C MET A 297 -13.70 16.68 38.79
N SER A 298 -14.49 15.66 38.38
CA SER A 298 -15.26 14.82 39.32
C SER A 298 -14.42 13.93 40.26
N ARG A 299 -13.10 13.89 40.10
CA ARG A 299 -12.19 13.11 40.94
C ARG A 299 -11.37 13.97 41.91
N ASP A 300 -11.27 15.26 41.64
CA ASP A 300 -10.58 16.22 42.50
C ASP A 300 -11.52 16.81 43.58
N ASP A 301 -12.83 16.56 43.46
CA ASP A 301 -13.88 16.80 44.47
C ASP A 301 -14.09 15.59 45.41
#